data_AF-A0A7W8VA07-F1
#
_entry.id   AF-A0A7W8VA07-F1
#
_cell.length_a   1.000
_cell.length_b   1.000
_cell.length_c   1.000
_cell.angle_alpha   90.00
_cell.angle_beta   90.00
_cell.angle_gamma   90.00
#
_symmetry.space_group_name_H-M   'P 1'
#
loop_
_entity.id
_entity.type
_entity.pdbx_description
1 polymer ?
#
loop_
_entity_poly.entity_id
_entity_poly.type
_entity_poly.pdbx_seq_one_letter_code
_entity_poly.pdbx_strand_id
1 'polypeptide(L)'
;MANLKNATKNLELVNGPRHEDYRARIESALLRIKKRGVKFTIFGQLVDEVSGITKIHRTTITRNDTYNMLVTWHFLKYGGDLNSLVEDGAPREVLIALVRQLRVELLAARRDMKEMQSALSQKARSLSDSNPATRSEQSDEQCDYIDFANLGKLVLELVDRSEGTFEIDFKAGTFIDKVARPGNQKFGGAPQTRKFMKWAAGHKAYLETVQQLMKLARWERGGPNT
;
A
#
# COMPACT_ATOMS: atom_id res chain seq x y z
N MET A 1 -14.70 8.38 56.68
CA MET A 1 -14.57 8.70 55.24
C MET A 1 -14.31 10.19 54.92
N ALA A 2 -14.41 11.14 55.87
CA ALA A 2 -14.19 12.57 55.60
C ALA A 2 -12.71 12.97 55.37
N ASN A 3 -11.75 12.25 55.95
CA ASN A 3 -10.32 12.60 55.88
C ASN A 3 -9.67 12.35 54.49
N LEU A 4 -10.14 11.34 53.75
CA LEU A 4 -9.62 11.02 52.41
C LEU A 4 -10.05 12.04 51.35
N LYS A 5 -11.27 12.57 51.43
CA LYS A 5 -11.78 13.58 50.48
C LYS A 5 -11.07 14.94 50.62
N ASN A 6 -10.59 15.27 51.82
CA ASN A 6 -9.84 16.50 52.06
C ASN A 6 -8.38 16.37 51.60
N ALA A 7 -7.77 15.19 51.75
CA ALA A 7 -6.43 14.92 51.26
C ALA A 7 -6.34 14.98 49.72
N THR A 8 -7.33 14.41 49.00
CA THR A 8 -7.38 14.48 47.53
C THR A 8 -7.61 15.91 47.03
N LYS A 9 -8.51 16.69 47.67
CA LYS A 9 -8.72 18.11 47.33
C LYS A 9 -7.46 18.97 47.51
N ASN A 10 -6.70 18.74 48.58
CA ASN A 10 -5.46 19.48 48.81
C ASN A 10 -4.35 19.09 47.81
N LEU A 11 -4.28 17.82 47.40
CA LEU A 11 -3.39 17.37 46.34
C LEU A 11 -3.75 17.95 44.96
N GLU A 12 -5.05 18.08 44.66
CA GLU A 12 -5.53 18.73 43.43
C GLU A 12 -5.22 20.23 43.40
N LEU A 13 -5.37 20.93 44.52
CA LEU A 13 -5.05 22.37 44.64
C LEU A 13 -3.55 22.67 44.48
N VAL A 14 -2.67 21.77 44.96
CA VAL A 14 -1.21 21.95 44.88
C VAL A 14 -0.64 21.49 43.54
N ASN A 15 -1.19 20.42 42.95
CA ASN A 15 -0.68 19.86 41.71
C ASN A 15 -1.36 20.43 40.46
N GLY A 16 -2.59 20.96 40.56
CA GLY A 16 -3.32 21.58 39.45
C GLY A 16 -2.51 22.65 38.70
N PRO A 17 -1.94 23.66 39.41
CA PRO A 17 -1.12 24.70 38.77
C PRO A 17 0.14 24.15 38.08
N ARG A 18 0.78 23.12 38.68
CA ARG A 18 1.93 22.43 38.06
C ARG A 18 1.54 21.67 36.80
N HIS A 19 0.35 21.07 36.80
CA HIS A 19 -0.15 20.31 35.66
C HIS A 19 -0.54 21.20 34.47
N GLU A 20 -1.09 22.39 34.75
CA GLU A 20 -1.38 23.40 33.72
C GLU A 20 -0.10 23.97 33.11
N ASP A 21 0.92 24.27 33.92
CA ASP A 21 2.23 24.71 33.43
C ASP A 21 2.89 23.65 32.53
N TYR A 22 2.87 22.39 32.94
CA TYR A 22 3.44 21.29 32.15
C TYR A 22 2.70 21.08 30.83
N ARG A 23 1.37 21.19 30.83
CA ARG A 23 0.58 21.12 29.61
C ARG A 23 0.97 22.21 28.62
N ALA A 24 1.01 23.47 29.06
CA ALA A 24 1.36 24.61 28.21
C ALA A 24 2.78 24.47 27.62
N ARG A 25 3.73 23.96 28.42
CA ARG A 25 5.10 23.70 27.98
C ARG A 25 5.16 22.61 26.92
N ILE A 26 4.40 21.52 27.09
CA ILE A 26 4.30 20.44 26.09
C ILE A 26 3.70 20.96 24.79
N GLU A 27 2.59 21.70 24.85
CA GLU A 27 1.96 22.30 23.67
C GLU A 27 2.91 23.24 22.92
N SER A 28 3.66 24.07 23.64
CA SER A 28 4.68 24.96 23.08
C SER A 28 5.84 24.18 22.44
N ALA A 29 6.30 23.09 23.06
CA ALA A 29 7.34 22.23 22.50
C ALA A 29 6.88 21.56 21.19
N LEU A 30 5.65 21.02 21.16
CA LEU A 30 5.07 20.42 19.95
C LEU A 30 4.92 21.45 18.82
N LEU A 31 4.56 22.70 19.14
CA LEU A 31 4.55 23.79 18.15
C LEU A 31 5.95 24.11 17.60
N ARG A 32 6.99 24.08 18.44
CA ARG A 32 8.38 24.28 17.99
C ARG A 32 8.84 23.14 17.09
N ILE A 33 8.55 21.90 17.49
CA ILE A 33 8.84 20.69 16.69
C ILE A 33 8.18 20.79 15.32
N LYS A 34 6.89 21.16 15.29
CA LYS A 34 6.15 21.41 14.04
C LYS A 34 6.86 22.43 13.14
N LYS A 35 7.28 23.57 13.71
CA LYS A 35 7.95 24.63 12.94
C LYS A 35 9.28 24.18 12.35
N ARG A 36 9.99 23.25 12.99
CA ARG A 36 11.24 22.66 12.48
C ARG A 36 10.99 21.64 11.35
N GLY A 37 9.76 21.18 11.16
CA GLY A 37 9.42 20.21 10.12
C GLY A 37 10.01 18.81 10.33
N VAL A 38 10.47 18.50 11.55
CA VAL A 38 11.02 17.20 11.89
C VAL A 38 9.88 16.19 11.94
N LYS A 39 10.06 15.05 11.25
CA LYS A 39 9.13 13.92 11.29
C LYS A 39 9.70 12.83 12.19
N PHE A 40 8.84 12.23 12.99
CA PHE A 40 9.18 11.11 13.86
C PHE A 40 8.48 9.88 13.33
N THR A 41 9.23 8.81 13.09
CA THR A 41 8.68 7.52 12.68
C THR A 41 8.24 6.70 13.89
N ILE A 42 8.94 6.87 15.03
CA ILE A 42 8.70 6.13 16.27
C ILE A 42 8.17 7.07 17.35
N PHE A 43 7.12 6.66 18.07
CA PHE A 43 6.48 7.48 19.11
C PHE A 43 7.46 7.84 20.24
N GLY A 44 8.25 6.88 20.71
CA GLY A 44 9.32 7.11 21.68
C GLY A 44 10.26 8.27 21.35
N GLN A 45 10.65 8.43 20.07
CA GLN A 45 11.54 9.51 19.64
C GLN A 45 10.90 10.90 19.80
N LEU A 46 9.61 11.02 19.50
CA LEU A 46 8.87 12.27 19.73
C LEU A 46 8.79 12.58 21.22
N VAL A 47 8.51 11.57 22.05
CA VAL A 47 8.45 11.75 23.50
C VAL A 47 9.80 12.17 24.07
N ASP A 48 10.90 11.60 23.57
CA ASP A 48 12.26 11.97 23.97
C ASP A 48 12.60 13.41 23.58
N GLU A 49 12.23 13.85 22.37
CA GLU A 49 12.41 15.24 21.95
C GLU A 49 11.60 16.22 22.81
N VAL A 50 10.33 15.90 23.08
CA VAL A 50 9.46 16.71 23.96
C VAL A 50 10.04 16.77 25.37
N SER A 51 10.49 15.63 25.91
CA SER A 51 11.18 15.54 27.20
C SER A 51 12.45 16.41 27.23
N GLY A 52 13.26 16.37 26.16
CA GLY A 52 14.49 17.15 26.03
C GLY A 52 14.25 18.67 26.03
N ILE A 53 13.22 19.14 25.31
CA ILE A 53 12.85 20.56 25.21
C ILE A 53 12.18 21.05 26.49
N THR A 54 11.24 20.27 27.04
CA THR A 54 10.43 20.68 28.18
C THR A 54 11.10 20.41 29.52
N LYS A 55 12.12 19.54 29.58
CA LYS A 55 12.71 18.99 30.82
C LYS A 55 11.70 18.22 31.69
N ILE A 56 10.57 17.79 31.12
CA ILE A 56 9.60 16.91 31.77
C ILE A 56 10.01 15.47 31.45
N HIS A 57 10.15 14.63 32.48
CA HIS A 57 10.60 13.25 32.29
C HIS A 57 9.64 12.46 31.39
N ARG A 58 10.18 11.59 30.52
CA ARG A 58 9.42 10.71 29.61
C ARG A 58 8.26 10.01 30.31
N THR A 59 8.52 9.38 31.45
CA THR A 59 7.50 8.68 32.25
C THR A 59 6.34 9.58 32.68
N THR A 60 6.59 10.86 32.98
CA THR A 60 5.54 11.82 33.33
C THR A 60 4.67 12.15 32.13
N ILE A 61 5.27 12.27 30.94
CA ILE A 61 4.55 12.51 29.68
C ILE A 61 3.70 11.29 29.32
N THR A 62 4.24 10.08 29.44
CA THR A 62 3.54 8.86 29.00
C THR A 62 2.50 8.35 29.99
N ARG A 63 2.72 8.49 31.30
CA ARG A 63 1.76 8.02 32.33
C ARG A 63 0.61 8.97 32.60
N ASN A 64 0.73 10.24 32.20
CA ASN A 64 -0.38 11.20 32.33
C ASN A 64 -1.20 11.17 31.05
N ASP A 65 -2.47 10.75 31.15
CA ASP A 65 -3.35 10.57 29.99
C ASP A 65 -3.50 11.83 29.15
N THR A 66 -3.56 13.00 29.79
CA THR A 66 -3.70 14.29 29.10
C THR A 66 -2.46 14.60 28.26
N TYR A 67 -1.26 14.39 28.81
CA TYR A 67 -0.01 14.66 28.11
C TYR A 67 0.26 13.62 27.03
N ASN A 68 0.03 12.35 27.34
CA ASN A 68 0.18 11.27 26.39
C ASN A 68 -0.74 11.47 25.19
N MET A 69 -2.00 11.83 25.43
CA MET A 69 -2.97 12.13 24.37
C MET A 69 -2.53 13.32 23.51
N LEU A 70 -2.00 14.40 24.11
CA LEU A 70 -1.48 15.56 23.37
C LEU A 70 -0.33 15.17 22.42
N VAL A 71 0.66 14.43 22.92
CA VAL A 71 1.82 14.00 22.14
C VAL A 71 1.42 12.98 21.08
N THR A 72 0.52 12.06 21.41
CA THR A 72 -0.01 11.05 20.49
C THR A 72 -0.78 11.68 19.33
N TRP A 73 -1.67 12.64 19.61
CA TRP A 73 -2.38 13.37 18.56
C TRP A 73 -1.43 14.14 17.63
N HIS A 74 -0.37 14.71 18.19
CA HIS A 74 0.66 15.35 17.39
C HIS A 74 1.33 14.35 16.46
N PHE A 75 1.80 13.22 16.99
CA PHE A 75 2.45 12.16 16.24
C PHE A 75 1.60 11.68 15.05
N LEU A 76 0.33 11.35 15.30
CA LEU A 76 -0.60 10.89 14.27
C LEU A 76 -0.84 11.93 13.18
N LYS A 77 -1.03 13.19 13.58
CA LYS A 77 -1.33 14.28 12.64
C LYS A 77 -0.20 14.56 11.66
N TYR A 78 1.05 14.31 12.05
CA TYR A 78 2.23 14.59 11.22
C TYR A 78 2.89 13.34 10.63
N GLY A 79 2.13 12.23 10.54
CA GLY A 79 2.51 11.05 9.77
C GLY A 79 3.42 10.07 10.51
N GLY A 80 3.30 10.01 11.84
CA GLY A 80 3.95 8.96 12.63
C GLY A 80 3.39 7.57 12.31
N ASP A 81 4.22 6.53 12.46
CA ASP A 81 3.81 5.15 12.21
C ASP A 81 2.84 4.66 13.29
N LEU A 82 1.65 4.30 12.85
CA LEU A 82 0.58 3.75 13.69
C LEU A 82 1.00 2.48 14.42
N ASN A 83 1.85 1.64 13.81
CA ASN A 83 2.29 0.40 14.42
C ASN A 83 3.17 0.67 15.66
N SER A 84 4.02 1.70 15.59
CA SER A 84 4.86 2.12 16.73
C SER A 84 4.02 2.55 17.95
N LEU A 85 2.83 3.09 17.75
CA LEU A 85 1.93 3.51 18.83
C LEU A 85 1.30 2.34 19.57
N VAL A 86 1.05 1.23 18.88
CA VAL A 86 0.46 0.02 19.47
C VAL A 86 1.46 -0.65 20.42
N GLU A 87 2.75 -0.66 20.07
CA GLU A 87 3.82 -1.22 20.90
C GLU A 87 4.10 -0.39 22.15
N ASP A 88 4.00 0.95 22.07
CA ASP A 88 4.27 1.87 23.18
C ASP A 88 3.07 2.10 24.12
N GLY A 89 1.94 1.41 23.91
CA GLY A 89 0.76 1.49 24.78
C GLY A 89 -0.07 2.77 24.59
N ALA A 90 -0.54 3.00 23.35
CA ALA A 90 -1.40 4.13 23.01
C ALA A 90 -2.65 4.24 23.91
N PRO A 91 -3.09 5.47 24.27
CA PRO A 91 -4.33 5.68 25.00
C PRO A 91 -5.56 5.08 24.30
N ARG A 92 -6.49 4.50 25.06
CA ARG A 92 -7.67 3.82 24.54
C ARG A 92 -8.53 4.73 23.64
N GLU A 93 -8.66 5.99 24.02
CA GLU A 93 -9.44 7.01 23.30
C GLU A 93 -8.86 7.27 21.91
N VAL A 94 -7.53 7.25 21.79
CA VAL A 94 -6.83 7.39 20.52
C VAL A 94 -7.08 6.17 19.65
N LEU A 95 -6.97 4.96 20.20
CA LEU A 95 -7.26 3.73 19.45
C LEU A 95 -8.71 3.70 18.94
N ILE A 96 -9.67 4.19 19.73
CA ILE A 96 -11.08 4.31 19.31
C ILE A 96 -11.22 5.32 18.17
N ALA A 97 -10.59 6.49 18.27
CA ALA A 97 -10.61 7.50 17.22
C ALA A 97 -9.99 6.96 15.93
N LEU A 98 -8.88 6.23 16.04
CA LEU A 98 -8.21 5.60 14.91
C LEU A 98 -9.09 4.54 14.23
N VAL A 99 -9.73 3.66 15.00
CA VAL A 99 -10.66 2.66 14.44
C VAL A 99 -11.81 3.34 13.69
N ARG A 100 -12.31 4.47 14.20
CA ARG A 100 -13.34 5.25 13.49
C ARG A 100 -12.81 5.83 12.19
N GLN A 101 -11.61 6.41 12.21
CA GLN A 101 -10.96 6.95 11.01
C GLN A 101 -10.72 5.86 9.96
N LEU A 102 -10.12 4.73 10.34
CA LEU A 102 -9.88 3.59 9.46
C LEU A 102 -11.18 3.03 8.87
N ARG A 103 -12.28 3.03 9.62
CA ARG A 103 -13.61 2.65 9.08
C ARG A 103 -14.09 3.61 7.99
N VAL A 104 -13.89 4.92 8.17
CA VAL A 104 -14.26 5.92 7.17
C VAL A 104 -13.40 5.77 5.91
N GLU A 105 -12.09 5.60 6.07
CA GLU A 105 -11.16 5.38 4.96
C GLU A 105 -11.48 4.10 4.18
N LEU A 106 -11.82 3.01 4.88
CA LEU A 106 -12.25 1.76 4.26
C LEU A 106 -13.54 1.94 3.46
N LEU A 107 -14.50 2.70 3.98
CA LEU A 107 -15.74 3.01 3.26
C LEU A 107 -15.47 3.88 2.02
N ALA A 108 -14.58 4.86 2.11
CA ALA A 108 -14.15 5.67 0.97
C ALA A 108 -13.47 4.80 -0.10
N ALA A 109 -12.47 4.00 0.28
CA ALA A 109 -11.78 3.10 -0.64
C ALA A 109 -12.73 2.10 -1.33
N ARG A 110 -13.76 1.61 -0.62
CA ARG A 110 -14.81 0.76 -1.22
C ARG A 110 -15.67 1.50 -2.22
N ARG A 111 -15.98 2.78 -1.99
CA ARG A 111 -16.69 3.61 -2.96
C ARG A 111 -15.83 3.85 -4.20
N ASP A 112 -14.57 4.22 -4.02
CA ASP A 112 -13.64 4.44 -5.13
C ASP A 112 -13.47 3.16 -5.98
N MET A 113 -13.35 2.00 -5.34
CA MET A 113 -13.34 0.71 -6.05
C MET A 113 -14.60 0.49 -6.88
N LYS A 114 -15.78 0.80 -6.32
CA LYS A 114 -17.06 0.64 -7.01
C LYS A 114 -17.18 1.63 -8.17
N GLU A 115 -16.74 2.87 -7.99
CA GLU A 115 -16.70 3.89 -9.03
C GLU A 115 -15.75 3.49 -10.16
N MET A 116 -14.53 3.05 -9.85
CA MET A 116 -13.59 2.53 -10.85
C MET A 116 -14.13 1.31 -11.59
N GLN A 117 -14.75 0.36 -10.88
CA GLN A 117 -15.40 -0.79 -11.52
C GLN A 117 -16.54 -0.36 -12.45
N SER A 118 -17.34 0.63 -12.04
CA SER A 118 -18.41 1.17 -12.86
C SER A 118 -17.87 1.92 -14.08
N ALA A 119 -16.81 2.73 -13.93
CA ALA A 119 -16.15 3.44 -15.01
C ALA A 119 -15.50 2.47 -16.01
N LEU A 120 -14.85 1.40 -15.53
CA LEU A 120 -14.33 0.33 -16.38
C LEU A 120 -15.44 -0.40 -17.12
N SER A 121 -16.55 -0.70 -16.44
CA SER A 121 -17.71 -1.35 -17.05
C SER A 121 -18.38 -0.44 -18.10
N GLN A 122 -18.48 0.86 -17.83
CA GLN A 122 -19.05 1.83 -18.75
C GLN A 122 -18.12 2.08 -19.94
N LYS A 123 -16.80 2.12 -19.73
CA LYS A 123 -15.81 2.20 -20.79
C LYS A 123 -15.78 0.94 -21.65
N ALA A 124 -15.97 -0.24 -21.06
CA ALA A 124 -16.14 -1.48 -21.80
C ALA A 124 -17.42 -1.46 -22.65
N ARG A 125 -18.52 -0.91 -22.11
CA ARG A 125 -19.78 -0.73 -22.87
C ARG A 125 -19.65 0.33 -23.98
N SER A 126 -19.01 1.46 -23.73
CA SER A 126 -18.84 2.51 -24.74
C SER A 126 -17.87 2.11 -25.87
N LEU A 127 -16.87 1.27 -25.57
CA LEU A 127 -16.04 0.61 -26.59
C LEU A 127 -16.84 -0.43 -27.39
N SER A 128 -17.90 -0.99 -26.81
CA SER A 128 -18.84 -1.90 -27.50
C SER A 128 -19.87 -1.14 -28.36
N ASP A 129 -20.24 0.09 -27.99
CA ASP A 129 -21.26 0.90 -28.67
C ASP A 129 -20.71 1.87 -29.74
N SER A 130 -19.40 2.05 -29.84
CA SER A 130 -18.76 2.94 -30.82
C SER A 130 -18.44 2.29 -32.18
N ASN A 131 -18.93 1.08 -32.43
CA ASN A 131 -19.04 0.49 -33.76
C ASN A 131 -20.51 0.21 -34.08
N PRO A 132 -21.10 0.77 -35.15
CA PRO A 132 -22.38 0.30 -35.63
C PRO A 132 -22.11 -1.00 -36.40
N ALA A 133 -21.94 -2.10 -35.67
CA ALA A 133 -21.90 -3.43 -36.26
C ALA A 133 -22.84 -4.32 -35.46
N THR A 134 -24.05 -4.43 -36.00
CA THR A 134 -24.87 -5.63 -36.00
C THR A 134 -24.84 -6.46 -34.71
N ARG A 135 -25.90 -6.31 -33.91
CA ARG A 135 -26.42 -7.42 -33.09
C ARG A 135 -26.84 -8.56 -34.03
N SER A 136 -25.89 -9.39 -34.39
CA SER A 136 -26.11 -10.74 -34.90
C SER A 136 -24.90 -11.53 -34.46
N GLU A 137 -25.13 -12.51 -33.58
CA GLU A 137 -24.18 -13.59 -33.29
C GLU A 137 -22.74 -13.11 -33.10
N GLN A 138 -22.32 -12.81 -31.86
CA GLN A 138 -20.88 -12.72 -31.57
C GLN A 138 -20.26 -14.05 -32.00
N SER A 139 -19.70 -14.09 -33.21
CA SER A 139 -19.01 -15.24 -33.73
C SER A 139 -17.84 -15.52 -32.78
N ASP A 140 -17.55 -16.79 -32.56
CA ASP A 140 -16.44 -17.22 -31.69
C ASP A 140 -15.16 -16.39 -31.99
N GLU A 141 -14.95 -16.02 -33.25
CA GLU A 141 -13.84 -15.20 -33.75
C GLU A 141 -13.64 -13.84 -33.04
N GLN A 142 -14.70 -13.19 -32.55
CA GLN A 142 -14.56 -11.87 -31.89
C GLN A 142 -14.20 -11.98 -30.41
N CYS A 143 -14.71 -12.99 -29.70
CA CYS A 143 -14.21 -13.38 -28.37
C CYS A 143 -12.74 -13.82 -28.46
N ASP A 144 -12.41 -14.53 -29.53
CA ASP A 144 -11.06 -15.04 -29.78
C ASP A 144 -10.00 -13.95 -30.03
N TYR A 145 -10.38 -12.82 -30.63
CA TYR A 145 -9.47 -11.68 -30.83
C TYR A 145 -9.17 -10.94 -29.52
N ILE A 146 -10.17 -10.78 -28.65
CA ILE A 146 -10.02 -10.11 -27.35
C ILE A 146 -9.10 -10.93 -26.44
N ASP A 147 -9.27 -12.26 -26.42
CA ASP A 147 -8.40 -13.15 -25.66
C ASP A 147 -6.96 -13.15 -26.20
N PHE A 148 -6.78 -13.10 -27.53
CA PHE A 148 -5.46 -12.97 -28.15
C PHE A 148 -4.78 -11.64 -27.79
N ALA A 149 -5.50 -10.52 -27.83
CA ALA A 149 -4.98 -9.19 -27.50
C ALA A 149 -4.63 -9.04 -26.01
N ASN A 150 -5.46 -9.58 -25.12
CA ASN A 150 -5.21 -9.59 -23.68
C ASN A 150 -3.97 -10.43 -23.34
N LEU A 151 -3.79 -11.57 -24.01
CA LEU A 151 -2.60 -12.38 -23.82
C LEU A 151 -1.35 -11.72 -24.40
N GLY A 152 -1.46 -11.00 -25.53
CA GLY A 152 -0.36 -10.19 -26.06
C GLY A 152 0.14 -9.12 -25.08
N LYS A 153 -0.77 -8.48 -24.33
CA LYS A 153 -0.42 -7.54 -23.26
C LYS A 153 0.30 -8.24 -22.10
N LEU A 154 -0.20 -9.39 -21.67
CA LEU A 154 0.45 -10.19 -20.61
C LEU A 154 1.87 -10.63 -21.02
N VAL A 155 2.07 -10.99 -22.30
CA VAL A 155 3.40 -11.33 -22.83
C VAL A 155 4.33 -10.11 -22.84
N LEU A 156 3.83 -8.93 -23.23
CA LEU A 156 4.63 -7.69 -23.17
C LEU A 156 5.03 -7.31 -21.74
N GLU A 157 4.09 -7.41 -20.79
CA GLU A 157 4.38 -7.19 -19.37
C GLU A 157 5.38 -8.22 -18.81
N LEU A 158 5.28 -9.47 -19.26
CA LEU A 158 6.22 -10.53 -18.91
C LEU A 158 7.62 -10.23 -19.47
N VAL A 159 7.72 -9.78 -20.73
CA VAL A 159 8.99 -9.39 -21.37
C VAL A 159 9.64 -8.24 -20.61
N ASP A 160 8.85 -7.22 -20.23
CA ASP A 160 9.35 -6.05 -19.52
C ASP A 160 9.82 -6.40 -18.09
N ARG A 161 9.03 -7.19 -17.34
CA ARG A 161 9.35 -7.56 -15.96
C ARG A 161 10.44 -8.61 -15.82
N SER A 162 10.45 -9.61 -16.70
CA SER A 162 11.45 -10.68 -16.65
C SER A 162 12.74 -10.32 -17.37
N GLU A 163 12.88 -9.08 -17.85
CA GLU A 163 13.91 -8.67 -18.81
C GLU A 163 14.01 -9.63 -20.01
N GLY A 164 12.91 -10.32 -20.34
CA GLY A 164 12.80 -11.36 -21.35
C GLY A 164 13.24 -12.77 -20.94
N THR A 165 13.43 -13.11 -19.66
CA THR A 165 13.64 -14.51 -19.21
C THR A 165 12.32 -15.19 -18.88
N PHE A 166 11.65 -15.67 -19.92
CA PHE A 166 10.49 -16.53 -19.79
C PHE A 166 10.57 -17.72 -20.73
N GLU A 167 9.84 -18.78 -20.41
CA GLU A 167 9.69 -19.97 -21.23
C GLU A 167 8.22 -20.20 -21.57
N ILE A 168 7.97 -20.75 -22.75
CA ILE A 168 6.61 -21.09 -23.20
C ILE A 168 6.49 -22.61 -23.13
N ASP A 169 5.67 -23.12 -22.20
CA ASP A 169 5.30 -24.53 -22.18
C ASP A 169 4.12 -24.74 -23.13
N PHE A 170 4.43 -25.15 -24.37
CA PHE A 170 3.44 -25.45 -25.40
C PHE A 170 2.55 -26.66 -25.07
N LYS A 171 3.01 -27.59 -24.21
CA LYS A 171 2.21 -28.77 -23.83
C LYS A 171 1.17 -28.41 -22.77
N ALA A 172 1.55 -27.62 -21.78
CA ALA A 172 0.64 -27.12 -20.75
C ALA A 172 -0.17 -25.89 -21.20
N GLY A 173 0.26 -25.22 -22.28
CA GLY A 173 -0.32 -23.96 -22.74
C GLY A 173 -0.11 -22.84 -21.72
N THR A 174 1.07 -22.78 -21.10
CA THR A 174 1.37 -21.80 -20.03
C THR A 174 2.68 -21.08 -20.30
N PHE A 175 2.78 -19.84 -19.83
CA PHE A 175 4.03 -19.10 -19.80
C PHE A 175 4.69 -19.28 -18.44
N ILE A 176 6.00 -19.48 -18.42
CA ILE A 176 6.79 -19.70 -17.22
C ILE A 176 7.77 -18.54 -17.07
N ASP A 177 7.52 -17.68 -16.08
CA ASP A 177 8.46 -16.66 -15.65
C ASP A 177 9.54 -17.30 -14.76
N LYS A 178 10.80 -17.22 -15.19
CA LYS A 178 11.93 -17.79 -14.46
C LYS A 178 12.46 -16.89 -13.35
N VAL A 179 12.05 -15.62 -13.31
CA VAL A 179 12.46 -14.63 -12.30
C VAL A 179 11.49 -14.62 -11.12
N ALA A 180 10.27 -15.13 -11.32
CA ALA A 180 9.26 -15.17 -10.27
C ALA A 180 9.57 -16.20 -9.16
N ARG A 181 9.11 -15.89 -7.94
CA ARG A 181 9.24 -16.77 -6.77
C ARG A 181 8.62 -18.15 -7.06
N PRO A 182 9.20 -19.25 -6.55
CA PRO A 182 8.63 -20.60 -6.69
C PRO A 182 7.16 -20.60 -6.23
N GLY A 183 6.24 -21.02 -7.11
CA GLY A 183 4.79 -20.98 -6.89
C GLY A 183 4.03 -19.94 -7.73
N ASN A 184 4.68 -18.84 -8.14
CA ASN A 184 4.09 -17.78 -8.97
C ASN A 184 4.69 -17.72 -10.38
N GLN A 185 5.33 -18.80 -10.82
CA GLN A 185 6.07 -18.85 -12.08
C GLN A 185 5.16 -19.03 -13.29
N LYS A 186 3.94 -19.52 -13.13
CA LYS A 186 3.05 -19.86 -14.25
C LYS A 186 2.02 -18.75 -14.51
N PHE A 187 1.93 -18.30 -15.76
CA PHE A 187 0.98 -17.29 -16.23
C PHE A 187 0.20 -17.80 -17.45
N GLY A 188 -1.09 -17.46 -17.48
CA GLY A 188 -2.05 -17.89 -18.52
C GLY A 188 -2.63 -19.28 -18.25
N GLY A 189 -3.96 -19.38 -18.17
CA GLY A 189 -4.66 -20.66 -18.07
C GLY A 189 -4.98 -21.26 -19.45
N ALA A 190 -5.09 -22.59 -19.51
CA ALA A 190 -5.31 -23.36 -20.75
C ALA A 190 -6.47 -22.88 -21.68
N PRO A 191 -7.58 -22.28 -21.21
CA PRO A 191 -8.60 -21.73 -22.09
C PRO A 191 -8.12 -20.48 -22.84
N GLN A 192 -7.43 -19.58 -22.14
CA GLN A 192 -7.07 -18.23 -22.63
C GLN A 192 -5.83 -18.26 -23.55
N THR A 193 -5.00 -19.29 -23.44
CA THR A 193 -3.75 -19.41 -24.21
C THR A 193 -3.88 -20.26 -25.46
N ARG A 194 -4.98 -21.02 -25.64
CA ARG A 194 -5.11 -22.05 -26.66
C ARG A 194 -4.88 -21.55 -28.10
N LYS A 195 -5.47 -20.40 -28.47
CA LYS A 195 -5.30 -19.84 -29.82
C LYS A 195 -3.96 -19.17 -30.05
N PHE A 196 -3.41 -18.50 -29.04
CA PHE A 196 -2.04 -18.00 -29.10
C PHE A 196 -1.03 -19.14 -29.22
N MET A 197 -1.22 -20.23 -28.49
CA MET A 197 -0.38 -21.42 -28.62
C MET A 197 -0.51 -22.06 -30.01
N LYS A 198 -1.72 -22.06 -30.59
CA LYS A 198 -1.95 -22.50 -31.98
C LYS A 198 -1.24 -21.60 -33.00
N TRP A 199 -1.30 -20.28 -32.82
CA TRP A 199 -0.57 -19.31 -33.65
C TRP A 199 0.95 -19.45 -33.47
N ALA A 200 1.43 -19.54 -32.23
CA ALA A 200 2.82 -19.67 -31.86
C ALA A 200 3.43 -21.01 -32.33
N ALA A 201 2.64 -22.08 -32.35
CA ALA A 201 3.05 -23.35 -32.96
C ALA A 201 3.26 -23.22 -34.48
N GLY A 202 2.42 -22.44 -35.17
CA GLY A 202 2.60 -22.11 -36.59
C GLY A 202 3.75 -21.14 -36.89
N HIS A 203 4.21 -20.39 -35.88
CA HIS A 203 5.27 -19.39 -36.01
C HIS A 203 6.48 -19.71 -35.11
N LYS A 204 6.67 -21.00 -34.79
CA LYS A 204 7.68 -21.46 -33.82
C LYS A 204 9.10 -20.99 -34.20
N ALA A 205 9.46 -21.10 -35.48
CA ALA A 205 10.76 -20.67 -36.00
C ALA A 205 10.99 -19.16 -35.83
N TYR A 206 9.94 -18.35 -35.98
CA TYR A 206 10.02 -16.90 -35.77
C TYR A 206 10.21 -16.57 -34.29
N LEU A 207 9.48 -17.24 -33.39
CA LEU A 207 9.62 -17.03 -31.95
C LEU A 207 10.98 -17.49 -31.41
N GLU A 208 11.53 -18.59 -31.94
CA GLU A 208 12.90 -19.04 -31.63
C GLU A 208 13.94 -18.02 -32.09
N THR A 209 13.76 -17.43 -33.28
CA THR A 209 14.63 -16.37 -33.80
C THR A 209 14.56 -15.12 -32.92
N VAL A 210 13.36 -14.70 -32.51
CA VAL A 210 13.16 -13.56 -31.59
C VAL A 210 13.79 -13.85 -30.22
N GLN A 211 13.66 -15.06 -29.69
CA GLN A 211 14.33 -15.46 -28.44
C GLN A 211 15.87 -15.43 -28.57
N GLN A 212 16.42 -15.88 -29.69
CA GLN A 212 17.86 -15.81 -29.97
C GLN A 212 18.36 -14.37 -30.09
N LEU A 213 17.62 -13.51 -30.80
CA LEU A 213 17.94 -12.09 -30.92
C LEU A 213 17.86 -11.37 -29.56
N MET A 214 16.89 -11.70 -28.71
CA MET A 214 16.81 -11.15 -27.35
C MET A 214 17.91 -11.65 -26.41
N LYS A 215 18.48 -12.84 -26.66
CA LYS A 215 19.68 -13.32 -25.96
C LYS A 215 20.93 -12.58 -26.44
N LEU A 216 21.07 -12.37 -27.75
CA LEU A 216 22.19 -11.63 -28.36
C LEU A 216 22.20 -10.14 -27.93
N ALA A 217 21.04 -9.46 -27.98
CA ALA A 217 20.89 -8.07 -27.55
C ALA A 217 21.10 -7.86 -26.03
N ARG A 218 21.15 -8.96 -25.26
CA ARG A 218 21.55 -8.95 -23.84
C ARG A 218 23.05 -9.14 -23.66
N TRP A 219 23.68 -10.00 -24.46
CA TRP A 219 25.14 -10.16 -24.49
C TRP A 219 25.85 -8.83 -24.78
N GLU A 220 25.27 -7.98 -25.62
CA GLU A 220 25.79 -6.63 -25.91
C GLU A 220 25.54 -5.60 -24.80
N ARG A 221 24.53 -5.79 -23.95
CA ARG A 221 24.16 -4.84 -22.86
C ARG A 221 24.73 -5.20 -21.49
N GLY A 222 25.21 -6.43 -21.32
CA GLY A 222 25.90 -6.88 -20.13
C GLY A 222 26.71 -8.13 -20.47
N GLY A 223 28.02 -7.94 -20.65
CA GLY A 223 28.97 -9.05 -20.72
C GLY A 223 28.86 -9.96 -19.48
N PRO A 224 29.32 -11.21 -19.57
CA PRO A 224 29.08 -12.22 -18.54
C PRO A 224 29.72 -11.80 -17.21
N ASN A 225 28.89 -11.51 -16.20
CA ASN A 225 29.32 -11.63 -14.81
C ASN A 225 29.50 -13.12 -14.51
N THR A 226 30.75 -13.52 -14.35
CA THR A 226 31.16 -14.62 -13.47
C THR A 226 30.59 -14.46 -12.08
#